data_AF-A0A942ALE8-F1
#
_entry.id   AF-A0A942ALE8-F1
#
_cell.length_a   1.000
_cell.length_b   1.000
_cell.length_c   1.000
_cell.angle_alpha   90.00
_cell.angle_beta   90.00
_cell.angle_gamma   90.00
#
_symmetry.space_group_name_H-M   'P 1'
#
loop_
_entity.id
_entity.type
_entity.pdbx_description
1 polymer ?
#
loop_
_entity_poly.entity_id
_entity_poly.type
_entity_poly.pdbx_seq_one_letter_code
_entity_poly.pdbx_strand_id
1 'polypeptide(L)'
;MSHKFFDTSFLNTVKNWNIKDYFRQLSIVIVGIVITFLASDVISYQSKQKEVEKITGMIKEELKDNLKSLYFLQSRLELEFNLYNLIRKNLNDFSNLPQDSLQKYQSLPGNDYRHLFKTQSFDVFKNSGLIPHIKNKVFLNKLFSCYNSLQFSQEWINTYYNDKTKATQKWLSTLSIKEAQHLYKEEADSSIDPSQYWKLILANDNTRNFYINALGYLETIINECQKTEKLLQETLQNFE
;
A
#
# COMPACT_ATOMS: atom_id res chain seq x y z
N MET A 1 -86.26 6.69 -10.20
CA MET A 1 -85.14 6.00 -9.54
C MET A 1 -84.25 5.40 -10.62
N SER A 2 -82.92 5.58 -10.48
CA SER A 2 -81.82 4.96 -11.23
C SER A 2 -81.42 5.50 -12.61
N HIS A 3 -80.28 6.23 -12.58
CA HIS A 3 -79.33 6.50 -13.66
C HIS A 3 -78.94 5.26 -14.49
N LYS A 4 -78.77 5.42 -15.80
CA LYS A 4 -77.68 4.78 -16.58
C LYS A 4 -77.10 5.80 -17.57
N PHE A 5 -76.20 6.62 -17.02
CA PHE A 5 -75.24 7.45 -17.74
C PHE A 5 -74.14 6.51 -18.26
N PHE A 6 -74.31 5.94 -19.45
CA PHE A 6 -73.17 5.44 -20.23
C PHE A 6 -73.33 5.96 -21.65
N ASP A 7 -72.55 7.01 -21.90
CA ASP A 7 -72.55 7.80 -23.10
C ASP A 7 -72.21 6.93 -24.33
N THR A 8 -73.22 6.72 -25.18
CA THR A 8 -73.10 6.01 -26.46
C THR A 8 -72.16 6.70 -27.45
N SER A 9 -71.70 7.93 -27.15
CA SER A 9 -70.66 8.63 -27.92
C SER A 9 -69.29 7.93 -27.81
N PHE A 10 -68.97 7.33 -26.66
CA PHE A 10 -67.68 6.67 -26.43
C PHE A 10 -67.57 5.38 -27.26
N LEU A 11 -68.65 4.60 -27.32
CA LEU A 11 -68.72 3.34 -28.06
C LEU A 11 -68.67 3.52 -29.59
N ASN A 12 -69.23 4.61 -30.11
CA ASN A 12 -69.15 4.93 -31.54
C ASN A 12 -67.80 5.53 -31.95
N THR A 13 -67.11 6.23 -31.04
CA THR A 13 -65.76 6.76 -31.28
C THR A 13 -64.71 5.64 -31.37
N VAL A 14 -64.90 4.56 -30.62
CA VAL A 14 -64.01 3.37 -30.66
C VAL A 14 -64.24 2.51 -31.92
N LYS A 15 -65.43 2.56 -32.54
CA LYS A 15 -65.78 1.70 -33.69
C LYS A 15 -65.15 2.12 -35.03
N ASN A 16 -64.69 3.37 -35.14
CA ASN A 16 -64.01 3.90 -36.34
C ASN A 16 -62.49 4.09 -36.15
N TRP A 17 -61.90 3.42 -35.17
CA TRP A 17 -60.46 3.48 -34.94
C TRP A 17 -59.69 2.78 -36.05
N ASN A 18 -58.97 3.57 -36.83
CA ASN A 18 -58.03 3.08 -37.81
C ASN A 18 -56.86 2.44 -37.04
N ILE A 19 -56.83 1.11 -36.94
CA ILE A 19 -55.82 0.31 -36.21
C ILE A 19 -54.39 0.78 -36.52
N LYS A 20 -54.16 1.27 -37.76
CA LYS A 20 -52.92 1.89 -38.22
C LYS A 20 -52.51 3.15 -37.44
N ASP A 21 -53.45 4.01 -37.07
CA ASP A 21 -53.18 5.22 -36.29
C ASP A 21 -52.81 4.89 -34.85
N TYR A 22 -53.42 3.85 -34.27
CA TYR A 22 -53.04 3.35 -32.95
C TYR A 22 -51.64 2.74 -32.94
N PHE A 23 -51.30 1.89 -33.93
CA PHE A 23 -49.93 1.36 -34.06
C PHE A 23 -48.89 2.47 -34.30
N ARG A 24 -49.24 3.53 -35.05
CA ARG A 24 -48.37 4.70 -35.21
C ARG A 24 -48.13 5.38 -33.87
N GLN A 25 -49.18 5.68 -33.10
CA GLN A 25 -49.05 6.31 -31.78
C GLN A 25 -48.27 5.44 -30.80
N LEU A 26 -48.53 4.13 -30.76
CA LEU A 26 -47.79 3.18 -29.96
C LEU A 26 -46.31 3.11 -30.35
N SER A 27 -46.00 3.10 -31.65
CA SER A 27 -44.61 3.10 -32.15
C SER A 27 -43.85 4.37 -31.75
N ILE A 28 -44.50 5.53 -31.77
CA ILE A 28 -43.89 6.80 -31.35
C ILE A 28 -43.53 6.75 -29.86
N VAL A 29 -44.42 6.21 -29.02
CA VAL A 29 -44.18 6.06 -27.58
C VAL A 29 -43.03 5.07 -27.33
N ILE A 30 -43.04 3.91 -28.00
CA ILE A 30 -41.97 2.90 -27.84
C ILE A 30 -40.62 3.48 -28.26
N VAL A 31 -40.54 4.19 -29.40
CA VAL A 31 -39.30 4.84 -29.85
C VAL A 31 -38.83 5.89 -28.85
N GLY A 32 -39.74 6.69 -28.30
CA GLY A 32 -39.41 7.69 -27.26
C GLY A 32 -38.82 7.05 -25.99
N ILE A 33 -39.39 5.92 -25.55
CA ILE A 33 -38.88 5.14 -24.41
C ILE A 33 -37.48 4.59 -24.72
N VAL A 34 -37.28 3.98 -25.90
CA VAL A 34 -35.98 3.42 -26.32
C VAL A 34 -34.91 4.50 -26.40
N ILE A 35 -35.19 5.66 -27.00
CA ILE A 35 -34.25 6.78 -27.08
C ILE A 35 -33.90 7.29 -25.67
N THR A 36 -34.89 7.39 -24.78
CA THR A 36 -34.68 7.84 -23.40
C THR A 36 -33.76 6.88 -22.63
N PHE A 37 -33.97 5.57 -22.77
CA PHE A 37 -33.10 4.56 -22.16
C PHE A 37 -31.68 4.62 -22.73
N LEU A 38 -31.51 4.67 -24.06
CA LEU A 38 -30.18 4.78 -24.69
C LEU A 38 -29.44 6.07 -24.27
N ALA A 39 -30.15 7.20 -24.23
CA ALA A 39 -29.58 8.45 -23.77
C ALA A 39 -29.16 8.38 -22.29
N SER A 40 -29.99 7.77 -21.45
CA SER A 40 -29.68 7.53 -20.04
C SER A 40 -28.44 6.63 -19.87
N ASP A 41 -28.34 5.56 -20.65
CA ASP A 41 -27.20 4.65 -20.64
C ASP A 41 -25.90 5.35 -21.05
N VAL A 42 -25.95 6.23 -22.06
CA VAL A 42 -24.78 7.03 -22.49
C VAL A 42 -24.34 8.00 -21.39
N ILE A 43 -25.28 8.73 -20.77
CA ILE A 43 -24.98 9.68 -19.69
C ILE A 43 -24.40 8.93 -18.47
N SER A 44 -25.00 7.80 -18.11
CA SER A 44 -24.54 6.92 -17.03
C SER A 44 -23.14 6.39 -17.30
N TYR A 45 -22.86 5.96 -18.53
CA TYR A 45 -21.53 5.52 -18.93
C TYR A 45 -20.50 6.64 -18.81
N GLN A 46 -20.79 7.85 -19.29
CA GLN A 46 -19.88 8.99 -19.18
C GLN A 46 -19.60 9.38 -17.72
N SER A 47 -20.64 9.39 -16.88
CA SER A 47 -20.48 9.65 -15.45
C SER A 47 -19.53 8.65 -14.79
N LYS A 48 -19.71 7.36 -15.09
CA LYS A 48 -18.83 6.28 -14.60
C LYS A 48 -17.40 6.41 -15.09
N GLN A 49 -17.17 6.84 -16.33
CA GLN A 49 -15.81 7.07 -16.82
C GLN A 49 -15.12 8.21 -16.07
N LYS A 50 -15.82 9.32 -15.77
CA LYS A 50 -15.28 10.40 -14.94
C LYS A 50 -14.94 9.93 -13.52
N GLU A 51 -15.75 9.04 -12.97
CA GLU A 51 -15.50 8.44 -11.65
C GLU A 51 -14.27 7.53 -11.67
N VAL A 52 -14.12 6.71 -12.73
CA VAL A 52 -12.92 5.90 -12.98
C VAL A 52 -11.68 6.80 -13.08
N GLU A 53 -11.73 7.89 -13.83
CA GLU A 53 -10.60 8.83 -13.95
C GLU A 53 -10.22 9.43 -12.61
N LYS A 54 -11.20 9.90 -11.84
CA LYS A 54 -10.99 10.49 -10.52
C LYS A 54 -10.32 9.50 -9.56
N ILE A 55 -10.85 8.28 -9.47
CA ILE A 55 -10.33 7.29 -8.52
C ILE A 55 -8.96 6.75 -8.95
N THR A 56 -8.76 6.55 -10.25
CA THR A 56 -7.46 6.14 -10.82
C THR A 56 -6.41 7.23 -10.56
N GLY A 57 -6.78 8.51 -10.64
CA GLY A 57 -5.91 9.62 -10.24
C GLY A 57 -5.50 9.58 -8.76
N MET A 58 -6.45 9.28 -7.85
CA MET A 58 -6.12 9.14 -6.42
C MET A 58 -5.18 7.97 -6.15
N ILE A 59 -5.43 6.82 -6.79
CA ILE A 59 -4.57 5.64 -6.70
C ILE A 59 -3.16 5.96 -7.21
N LYS A 60 -3.03 6.73 -8.31
CA LYS A 60 -1.73 7.15 -8.84
C LYS A 60 -0.91 7.92 -7.80
N GLU A 61 -1.52 8.90 -7.13
CA GLU A 61 -0.85 9.69 -6.10
C GLU A 61 -0.53 8.84 -4.86
N GLU A 62 -1.43 7.94 -4.46
CA GLU A 62 -1.19 6.99 -3.38
C GLU A 62 0.02 6.09 -3.65
N LEU A 63 0.12 5.53 -4.86
CA LEU A 63 1.25 4.71 -5.27
C LEU A 63 2.56 5.50 -5.33
N LYS A 64 2.54 6.76 -5.80
CA LYS A 64 3.73 7.63 -5.76
C LYS A 64 4.23 7.88 -4.35
N ASP A 65 3.32 8.08 -3.40
CA ASP A 65 3.70 8.24 -2.00
C ASP A 65 4.25 6.93 -1.41
N ASN A 66 3.64 5.80 -1.73
CA ASN A 66 4.15 4.49 -1.33
C ASN A 66 5.55 4.22 -1.93
N LEU A 67 5.83 4.66 -3.16
CA LEU A 67 7.16 4.56 -3.76
C LEU A 67 8.21 5.32 -2.95
N LYS A 68 7.91 6.56 -2.55
CA LYS A 68 8.81 7.37 -1.72
C LYS A 68 9.07 6.70 -0.38
N SER A 69 8.03 6.17 0.26
CA SER A 69 8.17 5.40 1.49
C SER A 69 9.03 4.16 1.31
N LEU A 70 8.86 3.43 0.20
CA LEU A 70 9.63 2.24 -0.12
C LEU A 70 11.12 2.56 -0.29
N TYR A 71 11.47 3.62 -1.01
CA TYR A 71 12.86 4.08 -1.14
C TYR A 71 13.48 4.44 0.22
N PHE A 72 12.72 5.14 1.07
CA PHE A 72 13.17 5.45 2.41
C PHE A 72 13.47 4.17 3.19
N LEU A 73 12.56 3.19 3.18
CA LEU A 73 12.73 1.93 3.89
C LEU A 73 13.90 1.10 3.36
N GLN A 74 14.04 0.98 2.04
CA GLN A 74 15.19 0.29 1.42
C GLN A 74 16.51 0.92 1.88
N SER A 75 16.62 2.26 1.87
CA SER A 75 17.84 2.94 2.34
C SER A 75 18.17 2.62 3.81
N ARG A 76 17.16 2.46 4.67
CA ARG A 76 17.35 2.07 6.08
C ARG A 76 17.77 0.62 6.21
N LEU A 77 17.13 -0.28 5.47
CA LEU A 77 17.48 -1.71 5.44
C LEU A 77 18.90 -1.92 4.91
N GLU A 78 19.33 -1.18 3.88
CA GLU A 78 20.70 -1.22 3.37
C GLU A 78 21.72 -0.71 4.39
N LEU A 79 21.40 0.34 5.15
CA LEU A 79 22.26 0.80 6.24
C LEU A 79 22.43 -0.29 7.31
N GLU A 80 21.35 -0.96 7.71
CA GLU A 80 21.40 -2.08 8.66
C GLU A 80 22.15 -3.30 8.11
N PHE A 81 21.92 -3.66 6.84
CA PHE A 81 22.63 -4.73 6.17
C PHE A 81 24.15 -4.47 6.15
N ASN A 82 24.55 -3.23 5.82
CA ASN A 82 25.95 -2.85 5.80
C ASN A 82 26.60 -2.94 7.19
N LEU A 83 25.90 -2.51 8.23
CA LEU A 83 26.35 -2.67 9.62
C LEU A 83 26.51 -4.16 9.98
N TYR A 84 25.51 -4.99 9.68
CA TYR A 84 25.53 -6.39 10.09
C TYR A 84 26.62 -7.17 9.33
N ASN A 85 26.85 -6.80 8.06
CA ASN A 85 27.96 -7.32 7.28
C ASN A 85 29.32 -6.89 7.85
N LEU A 86 29.44 -5.63 8.30
CA LEU A 86 30.65 -5.14 8.97
C LEU A 86 30.92 -5.91 10.28
N ILE A 87 29.89 -6.13 11.11
CA ILE A 87 29.98 -6.94 12.33
C ILE A 87 30.40 -8.37 11.99
N ARG A 88 29.79 -8.99 10.97
CA ARG A 88 30.09 -10.35 10.52
C ARG A 88 31.54 -10.51 10.04
N LYS A 89 32.10 -9.51 9.35
CA LYS A 89 33.48 -9.53 8.88
C LYS A 89 34.51 -9.42 10.01
N ASN A 90 34.13 -8.82 11.14
CA ASN A 90 35.02 -8.54 12.27
C ASN A 90 34.67 -9.38 13.52
N LEU A 91 34.00 -10.53 13.35
CA LEU A 91 33.50 -11.36 14.46
C LEU A 91 34.55 -11.78 15.49
N ASN A 92 35.78 -11.97 15.04
CA ASN A 92 36.89 -12.45 15.87
C ASN A 92 37.65 -11.30 16.56
N ASP A 93 37.53 -10.08 16.03
CA ASP A 93 38.22 -8.91 16.57
C ASP A 93 37.46 -7.62 16.23
N PHE A 94 36.57 -7.22 17.14
CA PHE A 94 35.83 -5.97 17.04
C PHE A 94 36.68 -4.73 17.38
N SER A 95 37.91 -4.92 17.85
CA SER A 95 38.82 -3.83 18.22
C SER A 95 39.30 -3.03 17.01
N ASN A 96 39.22 -3.63 15.81
CA ASN A 96 39.63 -3.01 14.55
C ASN A 96 38.48 -2.31 13.80
N LEU A 97 37.30 -2.17 14.41
CA LEU A 97 36.18 -1.46 13.77
C LEU A 97 36.50 0.05 13.69
N PRO A 98 36.43 0.68 12.50
CA PRO A 98 36.70 2.10 12.36
C PRO A 98 35.70 2.93 13.17
N GLN A 99 36.20 3.88 13.97
CA GLN A 99 35.37 4.73 14.82
C GLN A 99 34.31 5.51 14.02
N ASP A 100 34.66 6.00 12.82
CA ASP A 100 33.74 6.66 11.91
C ASP A 100 32.57 5.76 11.48
N SER A 101 32.83 4.45 11.31
CA SER A 101 31.78 3.47 10.99
C SER A 101 30.88 3.21 12.20
N LEU A 102 31.48 3.11 13.38
CA LEU A 102 30.73 2.94 14.63
C LEU A 102 29.81 4.15 14.91
N GLN A 103 30.29 5.36 14.65
CA GLN A 103 29.51 6.59 14.78
C GLN A 103 28.36 6.65 13.78
N LYS A 104 28.63 6.34 12.50
CA LYS A 104 27.63 6.32 11.42
C LYS A 104 26.41 5.46 11.76
N TYR A 105 26.62 4.36 12.47
CA TYR A 105 25.59 3.36 12.75
C TYR A 105 25.01 3.42 14.16
N GLN A 106 25.50 4.31 15.02
CA GLN A 106 25.22 4.33 16.46
C GLN A 106 23.71 4.31 16.82
N SER A 107 22.85 4.94 16.01
CA SER A 107 21.41 4.97 16.26
C SER A 107 20.65 3.71 15.81
N LEU A 108 21.26 2.85 14.98
CA LEU A 108 20.57 1.72 14.35
C LEU A 108 20.03 0.65 15.33
N PRO A 109 20.70 0.28 16.44
CA PRO A 109 20.20 -0.77 17.32
C PRO A 109 18.82 -0.51 17.93
N GLY A 110 18.52 0.76 18.23
CA GLY A 110 17.24 1.20 18.81
C GLY A 110 16.18 1.57 17.78
N ASN A 111 16.54 1.70 16.50
CA ASN A 111 15.61 2.18 15.50
C ASN A 111 14.55 1.13 15.12
N ASP A 112 13.32 1.62 14.99
CA ASP A 112 12.14 0.91 14.53
C ASP A 112 11.56 1.66 13.33
N TYR A 113 11.63 1.03 12.16
CA TYR A 113 11.12 1.60 10.91
C TYR A 113 9.91 0.82 10.38
N ARG A 114 9.12 0.21 11.27
CA ARG A 114 7.81 -0.35 10.89
C ARG A 114 7.01 0.66 10.10
N HIS A 115 6.36 0.19 9.03
CA HIS A 115 5.66 1.06 8.10
C HIS A 115 4.26 0.54 7.79
N LEU A 116 3.39 1.47 7.38
CA LEU A 116 2.08 1.18 6.83
C LEU A 116 1.98 1.87 5.48
N PHE A 117 1.96 1.09 4.41
CA PHE A 117 1.69 1.62 3.08
C PHE A 117 0.24 2.10 2.99
N LYS A 118 0.01 3.17 2.23
CA LYS A 118 -1.32 3.71 1.99
C LYS A 118 -2.12 2.77 1.08
N THR A 119 -3.38 2.53 1.43
CA THR A 119 -4.31 1.67 0.68
C THR A 119 -5.70 2.28 0.51
N GLN A 120 -5.94 3.48 1.06
CA GLN A 120 -7.27 4.06 1.20
C GLN A 120 -7.97 4.22 -0.15
N SER A 121 -7.25 4.74 -1.14
CA SER A 121 -7.77 4.98 -2.50
C SER A 121 -8.07 3.66 -3.20
N PHE A 122 -7.23 2.64 -2.99
CA PHE A 122 -7.45 1.31 -3.53
C PHE A 122 -8.61 0.58 -2.86
N ASP A 123 -8.82 0.77 -1.57
CA ASP A 123 -9.96 0.20 -0.86
C ASP A 123 -11.28 0.85 -1.30
N VAL A 124 -11.31 2.16 -1.50
CA VAL A 124 -12.47 2.83 -2.13
C VAL A 124 -12.69 2.27 -3.54
N PHE A 125 -11.61 2.08 -4.31
CA PHE A 125 -11.71 1.55 -5.67
C PHE A 125 -12.30 0.14 -5.72
N LYS A 126 -11.83 -0.78 -4.88
CA LYS A 126 -12.38 -2.14 -4.74
C LYS A 126 -13.88 -2.13 -4.44
N ASN A 127 -14.33 -1.19 -3.61
CA ASN A 127 -15.71 -1.12 -3.13
C ASN A 127 -16.62 -0.24 -4.00
N SER A 128 -16.07 0.50 -4.97
CA SER A 128 -16.79 1.46 -5.81
C SER A 128 -17.71 0.84 -6.88
N GLY A 129 -17.55 -0.46 -7.18
CA GLY A 129 -18.22 -1.08 -8.32
C GLY A 129 -17.69 -0.65 -9.69
N LEU A 130 -16.56 0.06 -9.75
CA LEU A 130 -15.98 0.60 -11.00
C LEU A 130 -15.08 -0.39 -11.76
N ILE A 131 -14.66 -1.50 -11.13
CA ILE A 131 -13.78 -2.52 -11.75
C ILE A 131 -14.31 -3.02 -13.12
N PRO A 132 -15.61 -3.32 -13.31
CA PRO A 132 -16.13 -3.73 -14.62
C PRO A 132 -15.98 -2.66 -15.70
N HIS A 133 -15.95 -1.38 -15.31
CA HIS A 133 -15.90 -0.23 -16.22
C HIS A 133 -14.48 0.13 -16.68
N ILE A 134 -13.44 -0.46 -16.09
CA ILE A 134 -12.06 -0.35 -16.55
C ILE A 134 -11.80 -1.40 -17.64
N LYS A 135 -11.56 -0.91 -18.86
CA LYS A 135 -11.33 -1.75 -20.05
C LYS A 135 -9.97 -2.46 -20.00
N ASN A 136 -8.93 -1.80 -19.53
CA ASN A 136 -7.58 -2.35 -19.50
C ASN A 136 -7.41 -3.37 -18.36
N LYS A 137 -7.63 -4.66 -18.67
CA LYS A 137 -7.50 -5.75 -17.68
C LYS A 137 -6.06 -6.04 -17.28
N VAL A 138 -5.10 -5.75 -18.16
CA VAL A 138 -3.67 -5.88 -17.83
C VAL A 138 -3.28 -4.87 -16.77
N PHE A 139 -3.70 -3.61 -16.92
CA PHE A 139 -3.52 -2.56 -15.91
C PHE A 139 -4.13 -2.96 -14.56
N LEU A 140 -5.39 -3.43 -14.56
CA LEU A 140 -6.04 -3.90 -13.34
C LEU A 140 -5.23 -4.99 -12.63
N ASN A 141 -4.81 -6.03 -13.36
CA ASN A 141 -4.02 -7.11 -12.75
C ASN A 141 -2.71 -6.59 -12.14
N LYS A 142 -1.98 -5.72 -12.86
CA LYS A 142 -0.77 -5.08 -12.34
C LYS A 142 -1.06 -4.27 -11.08
N LEU A 143 -2.16 -3.53 -11.06
CA LEU A 143 -2.57 -2.74 -9.91
C LEU A 143 -2.82 -3.62 -8.67
N PHE A 144 -3.60 -4.69 -8.79
CA PHE A 144 -3.82 -5.64 -7.70
C PHE A 144 -2.52 -6.31 -7.24
N SER A 145 -1.67 -6.74 -8.18
CA SER A 145 -0.36 -7.32 -7.87
C SER A 145 0.53 -6.33 -7.12
N CYS A 146 0.50 -5.05 -7.50
CA CYS A 146 1.27 -3.99 -6.85
C CYS A 146 0.87 -3.83 -5.37
N TYR A 147 -0.43 -3.73 -5.08
CA TYR A 147 -0.92 -3.63 -3.70
C TYR A 147 -0.62 -4.88 -2.86
N ASN A 148 -0.74 -6.06 -3.45
CA ASN A 148 -0.36 -7.30 -2.76
C ASN A 148 1.14 -7.31 -2.44
N SER A 149 2.00 -6.89 -3.38
CA SER A 149 3.46 -6.83 -3.18
C SER A 149 3.85 -5.82 -2.10
N LEU A 150 3.16 -4.68 -2.03
CA LEU A 150 3.31 -3.71 -0.95
C LEU A 150 2.94 -4.31 0.41
N GLN A 151 1.80 -5.00 0.48
CA GLN A 151 1.37 -5.68 1.71
C GLN A 151 2.40 -6.72 2.17
N PHE A 152 2.87 -7.57 1.25
CA PHE A 152 3.90 -8.56 1.59
C PHE A 152 5.18 -7.88 2.09
N SER A 153 5.69 -6.87 1.38
CA SER A 153 6.88 -6.12 1.81
C SER A 153 6.70 -5.54 3.22
N GLN A 154 5.53 -4.96 3.50
CA GLN A 154 5.19 -4.45 4.82
C GLN A 154 5.21 -5.53 5.90
N GLU A 155 4.63 -6.71 5.64
CA GLU A 155 4.62 -7.83 6.59
C GLU A 155 6.04 -8.31 6.91
N TRP A 156 6.90 -8.43 5.90
CA TRP A 156 8.30 -8.81 6.06
C TRP A 156 9.09 -7.78 6.87
N ILE A 157 8.96 -6.50 6.52
CA ILE A 157 9.59 -5.38 7.24
C ILE A 157 9.10 -5.33 8.68
N ASN A 158 7.79 -5.47 8.90
CA ASN A 158 7.22 -5.35 10.24
C ASN A 158 7.59 -6.54 11.12
N THR A 159 7.63 -7.75 10.56
CA THR A 159 8.13 -8.94 11.24
C THR A 159 9.59 -8.74 11.66
N TYR A 160 10.43 -8.27 10.74
CA TYR A 160 11.83 -7.96 11.04
C TYR A 160 12.00 -7.02 12.23
N TYR A 161 11.36 -5.85 12.18
CA TYR A 161 11.50 -4.86 13.26
C TYR A 161 10.88 -5.35 14.57
N ASN A 162 9.81 -6.15 14.52
CA ASN A 162 9.25 -6.78 15.72
C ASN A 162 10.24 -7.75 16.38
N ASP A 163 10.91 -8.59 15.59
CA ASP A 163 11.90 -9.54 16.10
C ASP A 163 13.16 -8.82 16.60
N LYS A 164 13.59 -7.76 15.90
CA LYS A 164 14.64 -6.85 16.37
C LYS A 164 14.28 -6.22 17.70
N THR A 165 13.09 -5.64 17.84
CA THR A 165 12.64 -5.04 19.11
C THR A 165 12.64 -6.06 20.25
N LYS A 166 12.15 -7.29 20.00
CA LYS A 166 12.19 -8.37 21.01
C LYS A 166 13.62 -8.75 21.41
N ALA A 167 14.52 -8.87 20.43
CA ALA A 167 15.92 -9.17 20.68
C ALA A 167 16.59 -8.05 21.49
N THR A 168 16.37 -6.78 21.12
CA THR A 168 16.88 -5.62 21.85
C THR A 168 16.31 -5.57 23.27
N GLN A 169 15.01 -5.78 23.47
CA GLN A 169 14.40 -5.81 24.81
C GLN A 169 14.97 -6.94 25.68
N LYS A 170 15.14 -8.13 25.11
CA LYS A 170 15.77 -9.27 25.80
C LYS A 170 17.22 -8.98 26.17
N TRP A 171 17.96 -8.28 25.32
CA TRP A 171 19.32 -7.86 25.63
C TRP A 171 19.34 -6.80 26.74
N LEU A 172 18.51 -5.76 26.63
CA LEU A 172 18.42 -4.70 27.64
C LEU A 172 18.08 -5.25 29.03
N SER A 173 17.25 -6.30 29.13
CA SER A 173 16.93 -6.94 30.41
C SER A 173 18.07 -7.77 31.02
N THR A 174 19.14 -8.05 30.27
CA THR A 174 20.35 -8.71 30.77
C THR A 174 21.38 -7.74 31.34
N LEU A 175 21.22 -6.44 31.11
CA LEU A 175 22.16 -5.43 31.57
C LEU A 175 22.00 -5.14 33.06
N SER A 176 23.11 -4.91 33.75
CA SER A 176 23.08 -4.33 35.10
C SER A 176 22.59 -2.88 35.05
N ILE A 177 22.09 -2.38 36.18
CA ILE A 177 21.65 -0.99 36.32
C ILE A 177 22.76 -0.01 35.92
N LYS A 178 24.03 -0.32 36.22
CA LYS A 178 25.17 0.53 35.86
C LYS A 178 25.41 0.56 34.35
N GLU A 179 25.32 -0.59 33.67
CA GLU A 179 25.46 -0.70 32.21
C GLU A 179 24.30 0.00 31.49
N ALA A 180 23.07 -0.19 31.96
CA ALA A 180 21.90 0.50 31.41
C ALA A 180 22.01 2.02 31.59
N GLN A 181 22.43 2.51 32.77
CA GLN A 181 22.66 3.94 33.00
C GLN A 181 23.76 4.52 32.11
N HIS A 182 24.78 3.72 31.76
CA HIS A 182 25.82 4.13 30.83
C HIS A 182 25.25 4.36 29.43
N LEU A 183 24.44 3.41 28.92
CA LEU A 183 23.77 3.54 27.62
C LEU A 183 22.84 4.76 27.54
N TYR A 184 22.04 5.02 28.58
CA TYR A 184 21.12 6.16 28.60
C TYR A 184 21.84 7.51 28.73
N LYS A 185 23.01 7.57 29.40
CA LYS A 185 23.85 8.77 29.42
C LYS A 185 24.57 8.99 28.09
N GLU A 186 25.02 7.92 27.45
CA GLU A 186 25.65 7.93 26.11
C GLU A 186 24.69 8.37 25.00
N GLU A 187 23.41 8.02 25.08
CA GLU A 187 22.40 8.46 24.11
C GLU A 187 22.03 9.96 24.28
N ALA A 188 22.21 10.52 25.49
CA ALA A 188 21.86 11.90 25.81
C ALA A 188 23.03 12.91 25.62
N ASP A 189 24.28 12.44 25.55
CA ASP A 189 25.48 13.29 25.45
C ASP A 189 26.27 12.96 24.17
N SER A 190 26.23 13.85 23.19
CA SER A 190 26.90 13.73 21.88
C SER A 190 28.44 13.69 21.96
N SER A 191 29.03 13.78 23.14
CA SER A 191 30.48 13.81 23.36
C SER A 191 31.13 12.44 23.61
N ILE A 192 30.35 11.36 23.72
CA ILE A 192 30.88 10.06 24.17
C ILE A 192 31.27 9.15 22.99
N ASP A 193 32.35 8.37 23.21
CA ASP A 193 33.00 7.46 22.27
C ASP A 193 32.05 6.35 21.77
N PRO A 194 31.65 6.35 20.48
CA PRO A 194 30.80 5.31 19.88
C PRO A 194 31.32 3.88 20.10
N SER A 195 32.64 3.75 20.30
CA SER A 195 33.29 2.46 20.55
C SER A 195 32.83 1.79 21.84
N GLN A 196 32.46 2.55 22.88
CA GLN A 196 32.00 1.97 24.15
C GLN A 196 30.58 1.39 24.04
N TYR A 197 29.67 2.15 23.43
CA TYR A 197 28.31 1.71 23.12
C TYR A 197 28.31 0.38 22.33
N TRP A 198 29.10 0.30 21.25
CA TRP A 198 29.18 -0.90 20.43
C TRP A 198 29.89 -2.07 21.13
N LYS A 199 30.90 -1.81 21.98
CA LYS A 199 31.52 -2.86 22.81
C LYS A 199 30.51 -3.51 23.73
N LEU A 200 29.64 -2.72 24.36
CA LEU A 200 28.61 -3.21 25.28
C LEU A 200 27.54 -4.05 24.55
N ILE A 201 27.12 -3.61 23.36
CA ILE A 201 26.20 -4.34 22.48
C ILE A 201 26.81 -5.67 22.03
N LEU A 202 28.04 -5.64 21.51
CA LEU A 202 28.68 -6.79 20.87
C LEU A 202 29.30 -7.78 21.88
N ALA A 203 29.50 -7.36 23.14
CA ALA A 203 29.91 -8.25 24.23
C ALA A 203 28.87 -9.32 24.56
N ASN A 204 27.59 -9.10 24.24
CA ASN A 204 26.52 -10.05 24.48
C ASN A 204 26.35 -11.04 23.31
N ASP A 205 26.52 -12.33 23.58
CA ASP A 205 26.41 -13.38 22.55
C ASP A 205 25.02 -13.45 21.90
N ASN A 206 23.93 -13.15 22.63
CA ASN A 206 22.59 -13.14 22.04
C ASN A 206 22.44 -12.03 21.00
N THR A 207 22.98 -10.85 21.30
CA THR A 207 22.94 -9.68 20.42
C THR A 207 23.82 -9.89 19.18
N ARG A 208 25.02 -10.46 19.38
CA ARG A 208 25.91 -10.84 18.27
C ARG A 208 25.26 -11.89 17.36
N ASN A 209 24.66 -12.93 17.94
CA ASN A 209 23.95 -13.97 17.20
C ASN A 209 22.75 -13.40 16.43
N PHE A 210 22.01 -12.45 17.01
CA PHE A 210 20.94 -11.75 16.30
C PHE A 210 21.46 -11.06 15.03
N TYR A 211 22.49 -10.23 15.12
CA TYR A 211 23.03 -9.51 13.96
C TYR A 211 23.57 -10.43 12.86
N ILE A 212 24.22 -11.53 13.23
CA ILE A 212 24.72 -12.51 12.25
C ILE A 212 23.54 -13.19 11.53
N ASN A 213 22.53 -13.64 12.28
CA ASN A 213 21.40 -14.38 11.73
C ASN A 213 20.44 -13.49 10.95
N ALA A 214 20.30 -12.23 11.35
CA ALA A 214 19.44 -11.25 10.68
C ALA A 214 19.97 -10.85 9.29
N LEU A 215 21.26 -11.05 8.99
CA LEU A 215 21.85 -10.63 7.70
C LEU A 215 21.17 -11.29 6.49
N GLY A 216 20.97 -12.61 6.52
CA GLY A 216 20.31 -13.32 5.40
C GLY A 216 18.82 -12.98 5.29
N TYR A 217 18.19 -12.67 6.42
CA TYR A 217 16.82 -12.20 6.45
C TYR A 217 16.69 -10.81 5.83
N LEU A 218 17.57 -9.86 6.19
CA LEU A 218 17.64 -8.52 5.60
C LEU A 218 17.89 -8.57 4.09
N GLU A 219 18.79 -9.41 3.61
CA GLU A 219 19.05 -9.60 2.17
C GLU A 219 17.76 -10.02 1.43
N THR A 220 17.01 -10.96 2.00
CA THR A 220 15.73 -11.40 1.45
C THR A 220 14.73 -10.24 1.39
N ILE A 221 14.59 -9.48 2.48
CA ILE A 221 13.67 -8.33 2.54
C ILE A 221 14.04 -7.27 1.51
N ILE A 222 15.32 -6.94 1.38
CA ILE A 222 15.79 -5.94 0.40
C ILE A 222 15.45 -6.39 -1.02
N ASN A 223 15.70 -7.65 -1.36
CA ASN A 223 15.38 -8.22 -2.66
C ASN A 223 13.86 -8.16 -2.95
N GLU A 224 13.01 -8.48 -1.97
CA GLU A 224 11.55 -8.36 -2.14
C GLU A 224 11.08 -6.90 -2.27
N CYS A 225 11.71 -5.98 -1.55
CA CYS A 225 11.44 -4.55 -1.70
C CYS A 225 11.79 -4.06 -3.11
N GLN A 226 12.95 -4.47 -3.66
CA GLN A 226 13.36 -4.12 -5.03
C GLN A 226 12.41 -4.67 -6.09
N LYS A 227 11.91 -5.91 -5.91
CA LYS A 227 10.86 -6.46 -6.80
C LYS A 227 9.58 -5.63 -6.73
N THR A 228 9.18 -5.24 -5.52
CA THR A 228 7.99 -4.41 -5.28
C THR A 228 8.15 -3.03 -5.91
N GLU A 229 9.32 -2.40 -5.77
CA GLU A 229 9.67 -1.13 -6.37
C GLU A 229 9.53 -1.18 -7.89
N LYS A 230 10.13 -2.19 -8.54
CA LYS A 230 10.05 -2.39 -9.98
C LYS A 230 8.59 -2.54 -10.45
N LEU A 231 7.81 -3.39 -9.77
CA LEU A 231 6.39 -3.58 -10.08
C LEU A 231 5.60 -2.27 -9.92
N LEU A 232 5.92 -1.48 -8.90
CA LEU A 232 5.24 -0.23 -8.63
C LEU A 232 5.59 0.87 -9.65
N GLN A 233 6.86 0.97 -10.06
CA GLN A 233 7.30 1.83 -11.16
C GLN A 233 6.63 1.44 -12.48
N GLU A 234 6.63 0.16 -12.84
CA GLU A 234 5.96 -0.35 -14.03
C GLU A 234 4.45 -0.06 -13.98
N THR A 235 3.81 -0.24 -12.82
CA THR A 235 2.38 0.05 -12.67
C THR A 235 2.11 1.54 -12.86
N LEU A 236 2.94 2.43 -12.29
CA LEU A 236 2.84 3.89 -12.44
C LEU A 236 2.95 4.36 -13.90
N GLN A 237 3.79 3.71 -14.72
CA GLN A 237 3.90 3.99 -16.16
C GLN A 237 2.62 3.65 -16.93
N ASN A 238 1.78 2.74 -16.43
CA ASN A 238 0.50 2.39 -17.05
C ASN A 238 -0.65 3.34 -16.67
N PHE A 239 -0.38 4.38 -15.86
CA PHE A 239 -1.30 5.50 -15.59
C PHE A 239 -1.09 6.70 -16.53
N GLU A 240 -0.23 6.57 -17.54
CA GLU A 240 -0.01 7.54 -18.62
C GLU A 240 -0.73 7.09 -19.90
#